data_AF-A0A0W1QM63-F1
#
_entry.id   AF-A0A0W1QM63-F1
#
_cell.length_a   1.000
_cell.length_b   1.000
_cell.length_c   1.000
_cell.angle_alpha   90.00
_cell.angle_beta   90.00
_cell.angle_gamma   90.00
#
_symmetry.space_group_name_H-M   'P 1'
#
loop_
_entity.id
_entity.type
_entity.pdbx_description
1 polymer ?
#
loop_
_entity_poly.entity_id
_entity_poly.type
_entity_poly.pdbx_seq_one_letter_code
_entity_poly.pdbx_strand_id
1 'polypeptide(L)'
;MKMRSTRPMRIHQEPEVELAAIDRRIAWVLNHPGTSPWLKAALEAALAGDPLVVANDVEMLRHLLLPRSTAHALLVAEAAEPRNSM
;
A
#
# COMPACT_ATOMS: atom_id res chain seq x y z
N MET A 1 14.97 -35.49 -26.23
CA MET A 1 13.79 -34.58 -26.20
C MET A 1 13.79 -33.86 -24.85
N LYS A 2 13.63 -32.54 -24.84
CA LYS A 2 13.83 -31.62 -23.70
C LYS A 2 12.77 -31.82 -22.61
N MET A 3 13.10 -31.58 -21.34
CA MET A 3 12.49 -30.53 -20.50
C MET A 3 13.47 -30.13 -19.38
N ARG A 4 14.22 -29.04 -19.61
CA ARG A 4 14.84 -28.32 -18.50
C ARG A 4 13.71 -27.54 -17.83
N SER A 5 13.41 -27.89 -16.59
CA SER A 5 12.52 -27.12 -15.73
C SER A 5 13.15 -25.75 -15.49
N THR A 6 12.79 -24.75 -16.29
CA THR A 6 13.08 -23.35 -15.98
C THR A 6 12.01 -22.86 -15.01
N ARG A 7 12.04 -23.37 -13.78
CA ARG A 7 11.47 -22.63 -12.66
C ARG A 7 12.34 -21.38 -12.54
N PRO A 8 11.81 -20.14 -12.64
CA PRO A 8 12.62 -18.97 -12.37
C PRO A 8 13.14 -19.14 -10.95
N MET A 9 14.46 -19.23 -10.81
CA MET A 9 15.14 -19.17 -9.53
C MET A 9 14.67 -17.85 -8.93
N ARG A 10 13.86 -17.90 -7.87
CA ARG A 10 13.67 -16.73 -7.03
C ARG A 10 15.06 -16.48 -6.46
N ILE A 11 15.78 -15.53 -7.06
CA ILE A 11 16.98 -14.99 -6.48
C ILE A 11 16.46 -14.34 -5.20
N HIS A 12 16.57 -15.06 -4.08
CA HIS A 12 16.44 -14.46 -2.76
C HIS A 12 17.53 -13.40 -2.73
N GLN A 13 17.16 -12.14 -2.92
CA GLN A 13 18.10 -11.07 -2.68
C GLN A 13 18.41 -11.08 -1.19
N GLU A 14 19.64 -10.73 -0.82
CA GLU A 14 20.00 -10.62 0.59
C GLU A 14 19.00 -9.66 1.28
N PRO A 15 18.51 -9.95 2.49
CA PRO A 15 17.48 -9.15 3.15
C PRO A 15 17.80 -7.65 3.19
N GLU A 16 19.08 -7.29 3.28
CA GLU A 16 19.59 -5.93 3.25
C GLU A 16 19.35 -5.24 1.91
N VAL A 17 19.46 -5.98 0.79
CA VAL A 17 19.19 -5.47 -0.56
C VAL A 17 17.70 -5.21 -0.75
N GLU A 18 16.84 -6.12 -0.24
CA GLU A 18 15.40 -5.94 -0.28
C GLU A 18 14.96 -4.73 0.56
N LEU A 19 15.50 -4.60 1.77
CA LEU A 19 15.24 -3.46 2.65
C LEU A 19 15.68 -2.14 1.99
N ALA A 20 16.90 -2.08 1.43
CA ALA A 20 17.39 -0.90 0.73
C ALA A 20 16.56 -0.54 -0.52
N ALA A 21 15.93 -1.52 -1.18
CA ALA A 21 15.01 -1.26 -2.28
C ALA A 21 13.67 -0.67 -1.78
N ILE A 22 13.16 -1.16 -0.65
CA ILE A 22 11.95 -0.63 0.00
C ILE A 22 12.20 0.80 0.50
N ASP A 23 13.32 1.07 1.16
CA ASP A 23 13.68 2.40 1.66
C ASP A 23 13.74 3.42 0.53
N ARG A 24 14.31 3.05 -0.62
CA ARG A 24 14.32 3.91 -1.82
C ARG A 24 12.91 4.25 -2.31
N ARG A 25 11.98 3.29 -2.25
CA ARG A 25 10.58 3.52 -2.63
C ARG A 25 9.87 4.44 -1.64
N ILE A 26 10.09 4.24 -0.34
CA ILE A 26 9.54 5.12 0.71
C ILE A 26 10.08 6.54 0.53
N ALA A 27 11.39 6.71 0.34
CA ALA A 27 12.02 8.00 0.09
C ALA A 27 11.42 8.70 -1.15
N TRP A 28 11.14 7.95 -2.22
CA TRP A 28 10.47 8.50 -3.38
C TRP A 28 9.07 9.03 -3.05
N VAL A 29 8.27 8.28 -2.28
CA VAL A 29 6.90 8.69 -1.87
C VAL A 29 6.93 9.95 -1.00
N LEU A 30 7.87 10.04 -0.06
CA LEU A 30 8.04 11.20 0.83
C LEU A 30 8.38 12.48 0.04
N ASN A 31 9.20 12.37 -0.99
CA ASN A 31 9.61 13.50 -1.82
C ASN A 31 8.61 13.84 -2.92
N HIS A 32 7.62 12.98 -3.20
CA HIS A 32 6.68 13.23 -4.27
C HIS A 32 5.64 14.31 -3.88
N PRO A 33 5.43 15.37 -4.70
CA PRO A 33 4.56 16.49 -4.34
C PRO A 33 3.06 16.13 -4.36
N GLY A 34 2.66 15.12 -5.13
CA GLY A 34 1.27 14.64 -5.18
C GLY A 34 0.88 13.70 -4.04
N THR A 35 1.83 13.30 -3.19
CA THR A 35 1.56 12.42 -2.05
C THR A 35 0.85 13.21 -0.95
N SER A 36 -0.24 12.65 -0.42
CA SER A 36 -0.99 13.30 0.65
C SER A 36 -0.14 13.51 1.91
N PRO A 37 -0.33 14.62 2.65
CA PRO A 37 0.38 14.86 3.91
C PRO A 37 0.19 13.72 4.92
N TRP A 38 -1.00 13.12 4.96
CA TRP A 38 -1.32 11.99 5.82
C TRP A 38 -0.44 10.77 5.51
N LEU A 39 -0.25 10.42 4.23
CA LEU A 39 0.59 9.27 3.86
C LEU A 39 2.06 9.54 4.17
N LYS A 40 2.53 10.78 3.98
CA LYS A 40 3.91 11.15 4.35
C LYS A 40 4.16 11.00 5.85
N ALA A 41 3.27 11.56 6.67
CA ALA A 41 3.35 11.46 8.12
C ALA A 41 3.30 9.99 8.62
N ALA A 42 2.45 9.16 8.00
CA ALA A 42 2.38 7.73 8.34
C ALA A 42 3.68 7.00 8.01
N LEU A 43 4.31 7.29 6.87
CA LEU A 43 5.59 6.69 6.48
C LEU A 43 6.75 7.17 7.37
N GLU A 44 6.80 8.46 7.69
CA GLU A 44 7.81 9.01 8.62
C GLU A 44 7.70 8.39 10.01
N ALA A 45 6.48 8.25 10.53
CA ALA A 45 6.23 7.59 11.82
C ALA A 45 6.60 6.10 11.76
N ALA A 46 6.27 5.40 10.67
CA ALA A 46 6.60 4.00 10.49
C ALA A 46 8.11 3.74 10.45
N LEU A 47 8.89 4.63 9.83
CA LEU A 47 10.36 4.52 9.79
C LEU A 47 11.02 4.69 11.17
N ALA A 48 10.37 5.41 12.09
CA ALA A 48 10.85 5.61 13.46
C ALA A 48 10.30 4.57 14.46
N GLY A 49 9.31 3.77 14.07
CA GLY A 49 8.57 2.87 14.93
C GLY A 49 9.14 1.44 15.02
N ASP A 50 8.62 0.66 15.96
CA ASP A 50 8.89 -0.77 16.04
C ASP A 50 8.25 -1.50 14.84
N PRO A 51 9.00 -2.29 14.05
CA PRO A 51 8.48 -2.95 12.85
C PRO A 51 7.29 -3.89 13.09
N LEU A 52 7.21 -4.56 14.25
CA LEU A 52 6.09 -5.45 14.59
C LEU A 52 4.83 -4.64 14.91
N VAL A 53 4.98 -3.52 15.62
CA VAL A 53 3.86 -2.62 15.89
C VAL A 53 3.35 -2.00 14.59
N VAL A 54 4.26 -1.50 13.75
CA VAL A 54 3.93 -0.92 12.44
C VAL A 54 3.21 -1.93 11.55
N ALA A 55 3.65 -3.19 11.52
CA ALA A 55 2.98 -4.23 10.73
C ALA A 55 1.53 -4.46 11.20
N ASN A 56 1.30 -4.52 12.51
CA ASN A 56 -0.05 -4.66 13.07
C ASN A 56 -0.93 -3.45 12.74
N ASP A 57 -0.39 -2.25 12.88
CA ASP A 57 -1.12 -1.01 12.59
C ASP A 57 -1.49 -0.91 11.11
N VAL A 58 -0.60 -1.31 10.20
CA VAL A 58 -0.88 -1.34 8.76
C VAL A 58 -2.01 -2.30 8.41
N GLU A 59 -2.03 -3.50 9.00
CA GLU A 59 -3.13 -4.44 8.80
C GLU A 59 -4.45 -3.89 9.37
N MET A 60 -4.41 -3.28 10.56
CA MET A 60 -5.58 -2.63 11.14
C MET A 60 -6.11 -1.49 10.24
N LEU A 61 -5.22 -0.63 9.74
CA LEU A 61 -5.58 0.44 8.81
C LEU A 61 -6.19 -0.12 7.53
N ARG A 62 -5.64 -1.21 6.98
CA ARG A 62 -6.22 -1.89 5.82
C ARG A 62 -7.64 -2.38 6.10
N HIS A 63 -7.86 -3.01 7.25
CA HIS A 63 -9.17 -3.51 7.65
C HIS A 63 -10.21 -2.41 7.93
N LEU A 64 -9.78 -1.21 8.33
CA LEU A 64 -10.68 -0.10 8.65
C LEU A 64 -10.91 0.84 7.46
N LEU A 65 -9.83 1.30 6.84
CA LEU A 65 -9.89 2.37 5.84
C LEU A 65 -10.38 1.88 4.49
N LEU A 66 -9.97 0.67 4.07
CA LEU A 66 -10.39 0.15 2.76
C LEU A 66 -11.92 -0.06 2.72
N PRO A 67 -12.55 -0.80 3.65
CA PRO A 67 -14.01 -0.94 3.62
C PRO A 67 -14.75 0.39 3.76
N ARG A 68 -14.27 1.29 4.63
CA ARG A 68 -14.87 2.61 4.82
C ARG A 68 -14.85 3.44 3.54
N SER A 69 -13.70 3.50 2.87
CA SER A 69 -13.54 4.27 1.62
C SER A 69 -14.35 3.67 0.48
N THR A 70 -14.40 2.34 0.37
CA THR A 70 -15.27 1.65 -0.59
C THR A 70 -16.74 1.97 -0.34
N ALA A 71 -17.21 1.87 0.90
CA ALA A 71 -18.60 2.19 1.25
C ALA A 71 -18.94 3.65 0.91
N HIS A 72 -18.02 4.58 1.21
CA HIS A 72 -18.22 5.99 0.88
C HIS A 72 -18.26 6.23 -0.64
N ALA A 73 -17.44 5.53 -1.43
CA ALA A 73 -17.46 5.64 -2.88
C ALA A 73 -18.78 5.14 -3.48
N LEU A 74 -19.35 4.06 -2.94
CA LEU A 74 -20.66 3.53 -3.36
C LEU A 74 -21.79 4.53 -3.07
N LEU A 75 -21.83 5.10 -1.87
CA LEU A 75 -22.83 6.12 -1.50
C LEU A 75 -22.76 7.36 -2.41
N VAL A 76 -21.55 7.79 -2.77
CA VAL A 76 -21.37 8.93 -3.70
C VAL A 76 -21.83 8.56 -5.11
N ALA A 77 -21.58 7.32 -5.57
CA ALA A 77 -22.03 6.86 -6.88
C ALA A 77 -23.56 6.80 -6.97
N GLU A 78 -24.23 6.23 -5.95
CA GLU A 78 -25.70 6.17 -5.86
C GLU A 78 -26.33 7.57 -5.84
N ALA A 79 -25.72 8.52 -5.13
CA ALA A 79 -26.21 9.89 -5.07
C ALA A 79 -26.02 10.66 -6.39
N ALA A 80 -25.06 10.23 -7.23
CA ALA A 80 -24.76 10.85 -8.51
C ALA A 80 -25.63 10.31 -9.66
N GLU A 81 -26.32 9.18 -9.48
CA GLU A 81 -27.30 8.70 -10.45
C GLU A 81 -28.58 9.54 -10.36
N PRO A 82 -29.02 10.22 -11.44
CA PRO A 82 -30.29 10.92 -11.44
C PRO A 82 -31.39 9.88 -11.23
N ARG A 83 -32.17 10.02 -10.15
CA ARG A 83 -33.38 9.21 -9.94
C ARG A 83 -34.26 9.39 -11.17
N ASN A 84 -34.25 8.40 -12.05
CA ASN A 84 -35.05 8.41 -13.25
C ASN A 84 -36.50 8.55 -12.79
N SER A 85 -37.10 9.68 -13.16
CA SER A 85 -38.42 10.10 -12.71
C SER A 85 -39.44 9.01 -13.05
N MET A 86 -40.14 8.55 -12.03
CA MET A 86 -41.32 7.70 -12.15
C MET A 86 -42.56 8.58 -12.28
#